data_AF-W9ZNV4-F1
#
_entry.id   AF-W9ZNV4-F1
#
_cell.length_a   1.000
_cell.length_b   1.000
_cell.length_c   1.000
_cell.angle_alpha   90.00
_cell.angle_beta   90.00
_cell.angle_gamma   90.00
#
_symmetry.space_group_name_H-M   'P 1'
#
loop_
_entity.id
_entity.type
_entity.pdbx_description
1 polymer ?
#
loop_
_entity_poly.entity_id
_entity_poly.type
_entity_poly.pdbx_seq_one_letter_code
_entity_poly.pdbx_strand_id
1 'polypeptide(L)'
;MAKNIHLIFEDTPSEDGTKLNITARSAAKAIRAAIVQGVQAISMSWTIDPPKDDRERQDLENAVVEAANANILMFCSARDKGAHNTPTYPSKATGKIFTIGDANSSGASVDYVGNASELSYTFPGDKVEVDSGPTRRTQSEVVDGSSVATALAAGLAALILYCVQVRICLAKDSEKQKAREAYKKLKQHEGTVKAFDAVETTKESNHKFLKVWEVFGKSVEQKDQKPQGEWLQLVADVGTRLCVKIY
;
A
#
# COMPACT_ATOMS: atom_id res chain seq x y z
N MET A 1 -12.66 0.70 12.75
CA MET A 1 -11.38 1.40 12.51
C MET A 1 -10.43 0.46 11.78
N ALA A 2 -9.86 0.89 10.67
CA ALA A 2 -8.71 0.21 10.06
C ALA A 2 -7.47 0.50 10.94
N LYS A 3 -6.82 -0.55 11.41
CA LYS A 3 -5.51 -0.52 12.07
C LYS A 3 -4.45 -0.80 11.01
N ASN A 4 -3.72 0.25 10.63
CA ASN A 4 -2.51 0.15 9.83
C ASN A 4 -1.30 0.27 10.77
N ILE A 5 -0.32 -0.60 10.62
CA ILE A 5 0.96 -0.46 11.32
C ILE A 5 2.05 -0.26 10.27
N HIS A 6 2.81 0.82 10.41
CA HIS A 6 4.11 0.97 9.78
C HIS A 6 5.13 0.26 10.67
N LEU A 7 5.80 -0.77 10.14
CA LEU A 7 6.76 -1.55 10.93
C LEU A 7 8.08 -0.78 11.06
N ILE A 8 8.42 -0.43 12.29
CA ILE A 8 9.74 0.10 12.68
C ILE A 8 10.53 -1.10 13.27
N PHE A 9 11.70 -1.40 12.73
CA PHE A 9 12.49 -2.59 13.07
C PHE A 9 13.46 -2.34 14.24
N GLU A 10 13.86 -3.40 14.96
CA GLU A 10 15.01 -3.34 15.88
C GLU A 10 16.32 -3.38 15.08
N ASP A 11 17.22 -2.47 15.44
CA ASP A 11 18.34 -1.99 14.64
C ASP A 11 19.68 -2.64 15.01
N THR A 12 20.51 -2.96 14.01
CA THR A 12 21.95 -3.20 14.20
C THR A 12 22.75 -2.11 13.48
N PRO A 13 23.77 -1.50 14.10
CA PRO A 13 24.63 -0.51 13.43
C PRO A 13 25.30 -1.12 12.19
N SER A 14 25.37 -0.37 11.08
CA SER A 14 26.26 -0.71 9.97
C SER A 14 27.73 -0.69 10.40
N GLU A 15 28.62 -1.34 9.64
CA GLU A 15 30.07 -1.31 9.89
C GLU A 15 30.64 0.12 9.97
N ASP A 16 30.01 1.08 9.29
CA ASP A 16 30.37 2.51 9.32
C ASP A 16 29.55 3.35 10.33
N GLY A 17 28.71 2.73 11.17
CA GLY A 17 27.92 3.39 12.23
C GLY A 17 26.88 4.42 11.76
N THR A 18 26.62 4.53 10.45
CA THR A 18 25.86 5.62 9.83
C THR A 18 24.56 5.20 9.15
N LYS A 19 24.31 3.89 8.95
CA LYS A 19 23.07 3.37 8.33
C LYS A 19 22.51 2.18 9.11
N LEU A 20 21.20 2.21 9.36
CA LEU A 20 20.45 1.14 10.01
C LEU A 20 20.17 0.05 8.97
N ASN A 21 20.60 -1.19 9.23
CA ASN A 21 20.34 -2.32 8.33
C ASN A 21 19.20 -3.18 8.86
N ILE A 22 18.12 -3.32 8.07
CA ILE A 22 17.03 -4.25 8.38
C ILE A 22 17.55 -5.68 8.19
N THR A 23 17.38 -6.51 9.21
CA THR A 23 17.77 -7.93 9.17
C THR A 23 16.56 -8.81 8.87
N ALA A 24 16.77 -9.95 8.23
CA ALA A 24 15.69 -10.92 7.97
C ALA A 24 14.99 -11.37 9.27
N ARG A 25 15.76 -11.54 10.35
CA ARG A 25 15.25 -11.94 11.66
C ARG A 25 14.38 -10.86 12.29
N SER A 26 14.82 -9.59 12.30
CA SER A 26 14.00 -8.49 12.83
C SER A 26 12.75 -8.28 11.97
N ALA A 27 12.87 -8.45 10.65
CA ALA A 27 11.73 -8.42 9.74
C ALA A 27 10.68 -9.50 10.04
N ALA A 28 11.10 -10.76 10.17
CA ALA A 28 10.20 -11.88 10.47
C ALA A 28 9.44 -11.67 11.80
N LYS A 29 10.14 -11.22 12.85
CA LYS A 29 9.53 -10.91 14.15
C LYS A 29 8.48 -9.81 14.05
N ALA A 30 8.79 -8.72 13.36
CA ALA A 30 7.88 -7.58 13.21
C ALA A 30 6.62 -7.95 12.41
N ILE A 31 6.76 -8.75 11.35
CA ILE A 31 5.61 -9.27 10.58
C ILE A 31 4.71 -10.11 11.48
N ARG A 32 5.28 -11.04 12.25
CA ARG A 32 4.48 -11.85 13.20
C ARG A 32 3.82 -11.03 14.29
N ALA A 33 4.49 -9.99 14.79
CA ALA A 33 3.88 -9.07 15.73
C ALA A 33 2.66 -8.36 15.11
N ALA A 34 2.74 -7.92 13.85
CA ALA A 34 1.59 -7.36 13.13
C ALA A 34 0.44 -8.37 12.95
N ILE A 35 0.75 -9.65 12.70
CA ILE A 35 -0.26 -10.73 12.65
C ILE A 35 -0.99 -10.82 13.99
N VAL A 36 -0.26 -10.89 15.11
CA VAL A 36 -0.82 -10.97 16.46
C VAL A 36 -1.71 -9.76 16.78
N GLN A 37 -1.34 -8.58 16.30
CA GLN A 37 -2.14 -7.35 16.46
C GLN A 37 -3.41 -7.32 15.60
N GLY A 38 -3.57 -8.24 14.65
CA GLY A 38 -4.75 -8.33 13.78
C GLY A 38 -4.92 -7.12 12.87
N VAL A 39 -3.81 -6.57 12.36
CA VAL A 39 -3.82 -5.44 11.42
C VAL A 39 -4.51 -5.83 10.11
N GLN A 40 -5.02 -4.85 9.36
CA GLN A 40 -5.55 -5.10 8.02
C GLN A 40 -4.49 -4.99 6.93
N ALA A 41 -3.47 -4.17 7.16
CA ALA A 41 -2.39 -3.95 6.23
C ALA A 41 -1.04 -3.76 6.93
N ILE A 42 0.03 -4.17 6.26
CA ILE A 42 1.43 -3.94 6.63
C ILE A 42 2.09 -3.17 5.49
N SER A 43 2.70 -2.02 5.82
CA SER A 43 3.56 -1.27 4.91
C SER A 43 5.02 -1.57 5.22
N MET A 44 5.71 -2.22 4.28
CA MET A 44 7.11 -2.65 4.37
C MET A 44 7.95 -1.83 3.38
N SER A 45 8.25 -0.59 3.75
CA SER A 45 9.06 0.35 2.96
C SER A 45 10.56 0.00 2.95
N TRP A 46 10.89 -1.25 2.63
CA TRP A 46 12.23 -1.79 2.63
C TRP A 46 12.35 -2.97 1.66
N THR A 47 13.59 -3.22 1.22
CA THR A 47 13.97 -4.42 0.50
C THR A 47 15.27 -4.95 1.05
N ILE A 48 15.42 -6.27 1.12
CA ILE A 48 16.70 -6.91 1.47
C ILE A 48 17.05 -7.98 0.44
N ASP A 49 18.35 -8.16 0.22
CA ASP A 49 18.85 -9.29 -0.56
C ASP A 49 18.53 -10.61 0.13
N PRO A 50 18.41 -11.72 -0.62
CA PRO A 50 18.21 -13.03 -0.03
C PRO A 50 19.22 -13.33 1.09
N PRO A 51 18.74 -13.68 2.31
CA PRO A 51 19.65 -14.05 3.39
C PRO A 51 20.52 -15.24 3.00
N LYS A 52 21.79 -15.17 3.38
CA LYS A 52 22.77 -16.25 3.11
C LYS A 52 22.51 -17.48 3.97
N ASP A 53 22.05 -17.30 5.21
CA ASP A 53 21.64 -18.40 6.08
C ASP A 53 20.24 -18.89 5.66
N ASP A 54 20.15 -20.17 5.31
CA ASP A 54 18.92 -20.78 4.81
C ASP A 54 17.79 -20.79 5.86
N ARG A 55 18.12 -20.88 7.16
CA ARG A 55 17.11 -20.87 8.22
C ARG A 55 16.55 -19.48 8.40
N GLU A 56 17.39 -18.44 8.36
CA GLU A 56 16.91 -17.05 8.41
C GLU A 56 16.07 -16.69 7.19
N ARG A 57 16.47 -17.17 5.99
CA ARG A 57 15.68 -17.01 4.77
C ARG A 57 14.31 -17.68 4.91
N GLN A 58 14.27 -18.94 5.35
CA GLN A 58 13.03 -19.68 5.53
C GLN A 58 12.13 -19.06 6.61
N ASP A 59 12.70 -18.55 7.69
CA ASP A 59 11.93 -17.90 8.75
C ASP A 59 11.23 -16.62 8.26
N LEU A 60 11.93 -15.80 7.48
CA LEU A 60 11.35 -14.62 6.86
C LEU A 60 10.26 -14.99 5.84
N GLU A 61 10.52 -15.97 4.98
CA GLU A 61 9.53 -16.47 4.02
C GLU A 61 8.27 -16.95 4.73
N ASN A 62 8.42 -17.74 5.79
CA ASN A 62 7.31 -18.25 6.57
C ASN A 62 6.51 -17.10 7.20
N ALA A 63 7.17 -16.11 7.80
CA ALA A 63 6.48 -14.95 8.37
C ALA A 63 5.64 -14.19 7.33
N VAL A 64 6.17 -13.98 6.12
CA VAL A 64 5.43 -13.33 5.03
C VAL A 64 4.24 -14.20 4.58
N VAL A 65 4.44 -15.51 4.43
CA VAL A 65 3.37 -16.45 4.05
C VAL A 65 2.29 -16.56 5.13
N GLU A 66 2.66 -16.55 6.41
CA GLU A 66 1.74 -16.50 7.55
C GLU A 66 0.84 -15.25 7.48
N ALA A 67 1.41 -14.08 7.19
CA ALA A 67 0.65 -12.84 7.02
C ALA A 67 -0.29 -12.90 5.81
N ALA A 68 0.17 -13.46 4.68
CA ALA A 68 -0.68 -13.68 3.50
C ALA A 68 -1.86 -14.60 3.80
N ASN A 69 -1.63 -15.68 4.55
CA ASN A 69 -2.67 -16.64 4.95
C ASN A 69 -3.66 -16.03 5.94
N ALA A 70 -3.22 -15.08 6.77
CA ALA A 70 -4.08 -14.28 7.63
C ALA A 70 -4.94 -13.24 6.87
N ASN A 71 -4.83 -13.16 5.53
CA ASN A 71 -5.46 -12.13 4.70
C ASN A 71 -5.10 -10.70 5.15
N ILE A 72 -3.82 -10.49 5.50
CA ILE A 72 -3.28 -9.17 5.75
C ILE A 72 -2.75 -8.63 4.42
N LEU A 73 -3.16 -7.41 4.06
CA LEU A 73 -2.68 -6.74 2.85
C LEU A 73 -1.22 -6.32 3.07
N MET A 74 -0.31 -6.78 2.23
CA MET A 74 1.11 -6.47 2.36
C MET A 74 1.58 -5.63 1.19
N PHE A 75 2.24 -4.53 1.49
CA PHE A 75 2.84 -3.62 0.51
C PHE A 75 4.34 -3.54 0.78
N CYS A 76 5.17 -3.65 -0.25
CA CYS A 76 6.60 -3.46 -0.12
C CYS A 76 7.19 -2.61 -1.23
N SER A 77 8.29 -1.93 -0.91
CA SER A 77 9.08 -1.18 -1.88
C SER A 77 9.64 -2.08 -2.97
N ALA A 78 9.67 -1.57 -4.19
CA ALA A 78 10.55 -2.10 -5.23
C ALA A 78 12.02 -1.81 -4.88
N ARG A 79 12.94 -2.52 -5.54
CA ARG A 79 14.37 -2.24 -5.37
C ARG A 79 14.75 -0.99 -6.18
N ASP A 80 15.13 0.07 -5.48
CA ASP A 80 15.65 1.30 -6.09
C ASP A 80 17.13 1.16 -6.44
N LYS A 81 17.57 0.11 -7.15
CA LYS A 81 18.99 -0.07 -7.54
C LYS A 81 19.16 -0.75 -8.90
N GLY A 82 18.60 -0.14 -9.95
CA GLY A 82 18.86 -0.50 -11.34
C GLY A 82 18.50 -1.95 -11.74
N ALA A 83 18.86 -2.34 -12.97
CA ALA A 83 18.43 -3.57 -13.64
C ALA A 83 19.07 -4.88 -13.11
N HIS A 84 19.32 -4.99 -11.80
CA HIS A 84 19.70 -6.26 -11.19
C HIS A 84 18.47 -7.13 -10.95
N ASN A 85 18.33 -8.20 -11.75
CA ASN A 85 17.18 -9.12 -11.76
C ASN A 85 17.14 -10.12 -10.58
N THR A 86 17.85 -9.86 -9.48
CA THR A 86 17.84 -10.79 -8.33
C THR A 86 16.61 -10.52 -7.48
N PRO A 87 15.68 -11.49 -7.32
CA PRO A 87 14.50 -11.29 -6.50
C PRO A 87 14.86 -10.98 -5.05
N THR A 88 14.25 -9.94 -4.49
CA THR A 88 14.48 -9.48 -3.11
C THR A 88 13.33 -9.87 -2.19
N TYR A 89 13.53 -9.75 -0.88
CA TYR A 89 12.47 -9.89 0.11
C TYR A 89 11.90 -8.53 0.50
N PRO A 90 10.60 -8.44 0.84
CA PRO A 90 9.67 -9.57 1.04
C PRO A 90 8.96 -10.06 -0.25
N SER A 91 9.08 -9.35 -1.37
CA SER A 91 8.32 -9.63 -2.60
C SER A 91 8.48 -11.05 -3.15
N LYS A 92 9.69 -11.64 -3.04
CA LYS A 92 9.96 -13.02 -3.48
C LYS A 92 9.17 -14.08 -2.69
N ALA A 93 8.82 -13.82 -1.42
CA ALA A 93 8.28 -14.86 -0.54
C ALA A 93 6.86 -15.32 -0.93
N THR A 94 6.08 -14.47 -1.60
CA THR A 94 4.70 -14.80 -1.99
C THR A 94 4.22 -13.93 -3.13
N GLY A 95 3.31 -14.44 -3.98
CA GLY A 95 2.62 -13.62 -4.98
C GLY A 95 1.45 -12.80 -4.41
N LYS A 96 1.18 -12.88 -3.11
CA LYS A 96 0.11 -12.15 -2.41
C LYS A 96 0.64 -10.89 -1.70
N ILE A 97 1.52 -10.16 -2.38
CA ILE A 97 2.13 -8.93 -1.89
C ILE A 97 2.18 -7.90 -3.03
N PHE A 98 1.92 -6.64 -2.70
CA PHE A 98 2.00 -5.54 -3.65
C PHE A 98 3.42 -4.99 -3.66
N THR A 99 4.17 -5.23 -4.73
CA THR A 99 5.49 -4.60 -4.96
C THR A 99 5.26 -3.25 -5.61
N ILE A 100 5.61 -2.17 -4.92
CA ILE A 100 5.30 -0.80 -5.31
C ILE A 100 6.55 -0.12 -5.85
N GLY A 101 6.46 0.29 -7.12
CA GLY A 101 7.46 1.12 -7.77
C GLY A 101 7.23 2.61 -7.55
N ASP A 102 8.30 3.37 -7.72
CA ASP A 102 8.27 4.83 -7.69
C ASP A 102 7.89 5.40 -9.07
N ALA A 103 7.04 6.43 -9.07
CA ALA A 103 6.71 7.23 -10.23
C ALA A 103 6.87 8.71 -9.93
N ASN A 104 7.28 9.46 -10.95
CA ASN A 104 7.34 10.91 -10.84
C ASN A 104 5.96 11.57 -10.99
N SER A 105 5.92 12.89 -10.85
CA SER A 105 4.69 13.69 -10.92
C SER A 105 3.95 13.61 -12.26
N SER A 106 4.60 13.18 -13.35
CA SER A 106 3.93 12.93 -14.63
C SER A 106 3.36 11.49 -14.75
N GLY A 107 3.52 10.66 -13.71
CA GLY A 107 3.13 9.25 -13.72
C GLY A 107 4.05 8.37 -14.57
N ALA A 108 5.14 8.91 -15.09
CA ALA A 108 6.19 8.11 -15.71
C ALA A 108 6.89 7.31 -14.60
N SER A 109 7.09 6.01 -14.85
CA SER A 109 7.98 5.21 -14.02
C SER A 109 9.34 5.89 -14.08
N VAL A 110 9.93 6.21 -12.93
CA VAL A 110 11.31 6.70 -12.91
C VAL A 110 12.16 5.56 -13.48
N ASP A 111 13.08 5.86 -14.41
CA ASP A 111 13.91 4.89 -15.16
C ASP A 111 14.78 3.95 -14.28
N TYR A 112 14.61 4.02 -12.96
CA TYR A 112 15.39 3.33 -11.93
C TYR A 112 14.64 2.19 -11.22
N VAL A 113 13.34 2.05 -11.45
CA VAL A 113 12.59 0.93 -10.88
C VAL A 113 12.95 -0.33 -11.67
N GLY A 114 13.26 -1.43 -11.00
CA GLY A 114 13.58 -2.71 -11.65
C GLY A 114 12.51 -3.19 -12.64
N ASN A 115 12.73 -4.34 -13.28
CA ASN A 115 11.87 -4.91 -14.33
C ASN A 115 10.36 -4.62 -14.10
N ALA A 116 9.77 -3.72 -14.89
CA ALA A 116 8.41 -3.22 -14.68
C ALA A 116 7.32 -4.31 -14.67
N SER A 117 7.64 -5.51 -15.17
CA SER A 117 6.78 -6.69 -15.09
C SER A 117 6.66 -7.29 -13.69
N GLU A 118 7.61 -7.00 -12.78
CA GLU A 118 7.66 -7.48 -11.40
C GLU A 118 6.93 -6.55 -10.41
N LEU A 119 6.56 -5.35 -10.88
CA LEU A 119 5.80 -4.37 -10.09
C LEU A 119 4.32 -4.69 -10.12
N SER A 120 3.66 -4.54 -8.99
CA SER A 120 2.20 -4.58 -8.93
C SER A 120 1.62 -3.27 -9.46
N TYR A 121 2.08 -2.14 -8.90
CA TYR A 121 1.62 -0.79 -9.21
C TYR A 121 2.76 0.22 -9.01
N THR A 122 2.59 1.43 -9.53
CA THR A 122 3.45 2.57 -9.24
C THR A 122 2.64 3.69 -8.61
N PHE A 123 3.26 4.41 -7.67
CA PHE A 123 2.66 5.52 -6.94
C PHE A 123 3.64 6.70 -6.92
N PRO A 124 3.15 7.94 -6.71
CA PRO A 124 4.03 9.10 -6.58
C PRO A 124 5.06 8.89 -5.46
N GLY A 125 6.34 9.00 -5.78
CA GLY A 125 7.43 8.96 -4.79
C GLY A 125 8.60 9.89 -5.14
N ASP A 126 8.57 10.58 -6.28
CA ASP A 126 9.48 11.69 -6.60
C ASP A 126 8.92 13.02 -6.07
N LYS A 127 9.69 13.69 -5.22
CA LYS A 127 9.47 15.03 -4.66
C LYS A 127 8.14 15.19 -3.97
N VAL A 128 7.82 14.27 -3.07
CA VAL A 128 6.58 14.34 -2.30
C VAL A 128 6.79 15.32 -1.15
N GLU A 129 6.01 16.40 -1.16
CA GLU A 129 5.96 17.36 -0.05
C GLU A 129 5.21 16.73 1.13
N VAL A 130 5.90 16.53 2.25
CA VAL A 130 5.26 16.13 3.50
C VAL A 130 5.02 17.36 4.36
N ASP A 131 3.74 17.68 4.57
CA ASP A 131 3.35 18.73 5.50
C ASP A 131 3.67 18.26 6.93
N SER A 132 4.47 19.06 7.64
CA SER A 132 4.91 18.78 9.02
C SER A 132 3.79 18.94 10.06
N GLY A 133 2.58 19.25 9.61
CA GLY A 133 1.40 19.44 10.45
C GLY A 133 1.40 20.81 11.15
N PRO A 134 0.26 21.21 11.74
CA PRO A 134 0.04 22.57 12.24
C PRO A 134 0.95 22.97 13.42
N THR A 135 1.63 22.00 14.05
CA THR A 135 2.45 22.21 15.25
C THR A 135 3.95 22.37 14.97
N ARG A 136 4.43 22.12 13.74
CA ARG A 136 5.85 22.28 13.39
C ARG A 136 6.00 23.41 12.37
N ARG A 137 6.58 24.53 12.81
CA ARG A 137 6.98 25.67 11.96
C ARG A 137 8.24 25.37 11.13
N THR A 138 8.36 24.16 10.59
CA THR A 138 9.47 23.76 9.71
C THR A 138 8.95 23.67 8.27
N GLN A 139 9.78 24.07 7.31
CA GLN A 139 9.47 23.98 5.87
C GLN A 139 9.08 22.55 5.50
N SER A 140 8.16 22.39 4.54
CA SER A 140 7.79 21.09 3.98
C SER A 140 9.04 20.31 3.60
N GLU A 141 9.18 19.09 4.13
CA GLU A 141 10.29 18.21 3.76
C GLU A 141 9.92 17.50 2.47
N VAL A 142 10.80 17.59 1.48
CA VAL A 142 10.70 16.84 0.23
C VAL A 142 11.32 15.48 0.47
N VAL A 143 10.52 14.43 0.38
CA VAL A 143 10.95 13.04 0.55
C VAL A 143 10.78 12.28 -0.75
N ASP A 144 11.81 11.50 -1.10
CA ASP A 144 11.87 10.77 -2.36
C ASP A 144 12.03 9.26 -2.12
N GLY A 145 11.45 8.45 -3.00
CA GLY A 145 11.74 7.02 -3.14
C GLY A 145 10.54 6.09 -3.01
N SER A 146 10.76 4.83 -3.38
CA SER A 146 9.74 3.75 -3.34
C SER A 146 9.12 3.55 -1.95
N SER A 147 9.79 3.97 -0.88
CA SER A 147 9.27 3.97 0.48
C SER A 147 8.02 4.86 0.65
N VAL A 148 8.02 6.03 0.01
CA VAL A 148 6.90 6.99 0.01
C VAL A 148 5.75 6.43 -0.83
N ALA A 149 6.07 5.94 -2.03
CA ALA A 149 5.12 5.28 -2.92
C ALA A 149 4.42 4.09 -2.21
N THR A 150 5.18 3.27 -1.47
CA THR A 150 4.66 2.15 -0.68
C THR A 150 3.72 2.61 0.44
N ALA A 151 4.06 3.69 1.13
CA ALA A 151 3.20 4.26 2.16
C ALA A 151 1.89 4.80 1.57
N LEU A 152 1.94 5.49 0.43
CA LEU A 152 0.75 5.97 -0.28
C LEU A 152 -0.13 4.82 -0.77
N ALA A 153 0.46 3.74 -1.28
CA ALA A 153 -0.30 2.54 -1.70
C ALA A 153 -1.05 1.90 -0.52
N ALA A 154 -0.36 1.71 0.61
CA ALA A 154 -0.98 1.18 1.83
C ALA A 154 -2.07 2.13 2.37
N GLY A 155 -1.82 3.45 2.32
CA GLY A 155 -2.78 4.48 2.70
C GLY A 155 -4.03 4.46 1.83
N LEU A 156 -3.87 4.35 0.51
CA LEU A 156 -4.99 4.22 -0.42
C LEU A 156 -5.81 2.97 -0.10
N ALA A 157 -5.19 1.79 0.05
CA ALA A 157 -5.92 0.57 0.40
C ALA A 157 -6.76 0.72 1.67
N ALA A 158 -6.21 1.37 2.70
CA ALA A 158 -6.94 1.66 3.93
C ALA A 158 -8.08 2.65 3.73
N LEU A 159 -7.89 3.67 2.88
CA LEU A 159 -8.95 4.61 2.51
C LEU A 159 -10.09 3.90 1.77
N ILE A 160 -9.78 3.00 0.84
CA ILE A 160 -10.79 2.17 0.14
C ILE A 160 -11.61 1.35 1.16
N LEU A 161 -10.93 0.67 2.09
CA LEU A 161 -11.60 -0.09 3.15
C LEU A 161 -12.52 0.81 3.99
N TYR A 162 -12.08 2.03 4.30
CA TYR A 162 -12.88 3.01 5.05
C TYR A 162 -14.11 3.47 4.26
N CYS A 163 -13.97 3.81 2.97
CA CYS A 163 -15.10 4.18 2.11
C CYS A 163 -16.19 3.11 2.11
N VAL A 164 -15.80 1.83 2.06
CA VAL A 164 -16.75 0.70 2.10
C VAL A 164 -17.35 0.50 3.49
N GLN A 165 -16.63 0.79 4.57
CA GLN A 165 -17.21 0.82 5.92
C GLN A 165 -18.30 1.88 6.03
N VAL A 166 -18.06 3.09 5.53
CA VAL A 166 -19.07 4.16 5.49
C VAL A 166 -20.29 3.72 4.66
N ARG A 167 -20.07 3.11 3.50
CA ARG A 167 -21.14 2.50 2.69
C ARG A 167 -21.97 1.49 3.49
N ILE A 168 -21.35 0.58 4.24
CA ILE A 168 -22.05 -0.41 5.08
C ILE A 168 -22.90 0.29 6.16
N CYS A 169 -22.43 1.39 6.72
CA CYS A 169 -23.15 2.14 7.75
C CYS A 169 -24.40 2.83 7.19
N LEU A 170 -24.34 3.35 5.96
CA LEU A 170 -25.45 4.07 5.33
C LEU A 170 -26.42 3.17 4.55
N ALA A 171 -26.00 1.96 4.17
CA ALA A 171 -26.79 1.06 3.34
C ALA A 171 -28.03 0.49 4.05
N LYS A 172 -29.11 0.32 3.29
CA LYS A 172 -30.33 -0.43 3.69
C LYS A 172 -30.06 -1.94 3.63
N ASP A 173 -30.91 -2.76 4.27
CA ASP A 173 -30.59 -4.17 4.59
C ASP A 173 -30.08 -5.03 3.42
N SER A 174 -30.70 -4.95 2.24
CA SER A 174 -30.28 -5.73 1.06
C SER A 174 -28.94 -5.26 0.48
N GLU A 175 -28.66 -3.96 0.51
CA GLU A 175 -27.40 -3.37 0.03
C GLU A 175 -26.27 -3.53 1.05
N LYS A 176 -26.61 -3.54 2.34
CA LYS A 176 -25.68 -3.70 3.45
C LYS A 176 -25.01 -5.07 3.41
N GLN A 177 -25.75 -6.12 3.06
CA GLN A 177 -25.18 -7.46 2.91
C GLN A 177 -24.17 -7.51 1.76
N LYS A 178 -24.52 -6.97 0.59
CA LYS A 178 -23.59 -6.86 -0.55
C LYS A 178 -22.33 -6.08 -0.18
N ALA A 179 -22.48 -4.92 0.47
CA ALA A 179 -21.35 -4.10 0.91
C ALA A 179 -20.44 -4.83 1.92
N ARG A 180 -21.01 -5.64 2.83
CA ARG A 180 -20.23 -6.50 3.75
C ARG A 180 -19.45 -7.59 3.02
N GLU A 181 -20.02 -8.18 1.98
CA GLU A 181 -19.35 -9.18 1.15
C GLU A 181 -18.18 -8.57 0.36
N ALA A 182 -18.41 -7.41 -0.26
CA ALA A 182 -17.33 -6.66 -0.89
C ALA A 182 -16.22 -6.29 0.11
N TYR A 183 -16.59 -5.85 1.32
CA TYR A 183 -15.61 -5.56 2.37
C TYR A 183 -14.77 -6.78 2.78
N LYS A 184 -15.37 -7.97 2.85
CA LYS A 184 -14.63 -9.22 3.11
C LYS A 184 -13.65 -9.54 1.99
N LYS A 185 -14.10 -9.44 0.73
CA LYS A 185 -13.26 -9.66 -0.45
C LYS A 185 -12.12 -8.64 -0.54
N LEU A 186 -12.37 -7.36 -0.26
CA LEU A 186 -11.37 -6.28 -0.27
C LEU A 186 -10.19 -6.53 0.66
N LYS A 187 -10.41 -7.15 1.82
CA LYS A 187 -9.32 -7.51 2.73
C LYS A 187 -8.40 -8.59 2.17
N GLN A 188 -8.77 -9.23 1.05
CA GLN A 188 -7.93 -10.20 0.37
C GLN A 188 -7.14 -9.50 -0.75
N HIS A 189 -5.94 -10.03 -1.03
CA HIS A 189 -5.06 -9.50 -2.08
C HIS A 189 -5.80 -9.32 -3.42
N GLU A 190 -6.46 -10.37 -3.92
CA GLU A 190 -7.19 -10.32 -5.20
C GLU A 190 -8.34 -9.29 -5.21
N GLY A 191 -9.04 -9.14 -4.08
CA GLY A 191 -10.09 -8.13 -3.96
C GLY A 191 -9.55 -6.70 -3.99
N THR A 192 -8.40 -6.46 -3.36
CA THR A 192 -7.71 -5.16 -3.46
C THR A 192 -7.18 -4.92 -4.87
N VAL A 193 -6.62 -5.93 -5.56
CA VAL A 193 -6.25 -5.83 -7.00
C VAL A 193 -7.44 -5.36 -7.82
N LYS A 194 -8.59 -6.00 -7.69
CA LYS A 194 -9.82 -5.61 -8.42
C LYS A 194 -10.25 -4.18 -8.12
N ALA A 195 -10.07 -3.70 -6.89
CA ALA A 195 -10.40 -2.33 -6.50
C ALA A 195 -9.38 -1.30 -7.02
N PHE A 196 -8.09 -1.63 -7.00
CA PHE A 196 -7.05 -0.78 -7.58
C PHE A 196 -7.22 -0.70 -9.10
N ASP A 197 -7.52 -1.80 -9.77
CA ASP A 197 -7.79 -1.83 -11.21
C ASP A 197 -9.10 -1.10 -11.58
N ALA A 198 -10.00 -0.85 -10.61
CA ALA A 198 -11.17 0.01 -10.82
C ALA A 198 -10.80 1.50 -10.81
N VAL A 199 -9.63 1.86 -10.28
CA VAL A 199 -9.00 3.16 -10.50
C VAL A 199 -8.36 3.13 -11.88
N GLU A 200 -8.66 4.12 -12.73
CA GLU A 200 -8.07 4.15 -14.07
C GLU A 200 -6.54 4.24 -14.00
N THR A 201 -5.87 3.49 -14.88
CA THR A 201 -4.42 3.49 -15.00
C THR A 201 -3.96 4.13 -16.30
N THR A 202 -2.71 4.58 -16.35
CA THR A 202 -2.12 5.18 -17.57
C THR A 202 -1.51 4.09 -18.46
N LYS A 203 -1.66 4.22 -19.79
CA LYS A 203 -1.00 3.30 -20.73
C LYS A 203 0.51 3.49 -20.73
N GLU A 204 0.93 4.72 -20.49
CA GLU A 204 2.31 5.20 -20.43
C GLU A 204 3.10 4.53 -19.30
N SER A 205 2.42 4.12 -18.22
CA SER A 205 3.01 3.34 -17.11
C SER A 205 2.82 1.84 -17.26
N ASN A 206 2.45 1.34 -18.44
CA ASN A 206 2.04 -0.05 -18.66
C ASN A 206 0.91 -0.49 -17.69
N HIS A 207 -0.06 0.40 -17.47
CA HIS A 207 -1.19 0.20 -16.57
C HIS A 207 -0.82 0.04 -15.08
N LYS A 208 0.31 0.61 -14.64
CA LYS A 208 0.77 0.50 -13.24
C LYS A 208 0.46 1.71 -12.38
N PHE A 209 0.43 2.91 -12.96
CA PHE A 209 0.19 4.15 -12.22
C PHE A 209 -1.31 4.38 -12.01
N LEU A 210 -1.74 4.53 -10.75
CA LEU A 210 -3.15 4.75 -10.40
C LEU A 210 -3.51 6.24 -10.42
N LYS A 211 -4.40 6.65 -11.33
CA LYS A 211 -4.93 8.03 -11.39
C LYS A 211 -6.03 8.24 -10.35
N VAL A 212 -5.65 8.35 -9.08
CA VAL A 212 -6.61 8.47 -7.97
C VAL A 212 -7.58 9.66 -8.13
N TRP A 213 -7.15 10.75 -8.76
CA TRP A 213 -8.01 11.93 -9.02
C TRP A 213 -9.22 11.62 -9.91
N GLU A 214 -9.16 10.62 -10.79
CA GLU A 214 -10.32 10.22 -11.62
C GLU A 214 -11.46 9.61 -10.80
N VAL A 215 -11.13 9.06 -9.63
CA VAL A 215 -12.09 8.48 -8.69
C VAL A 215 -12.50 9.49 -7.64
N PHE A 216 -11.53 10.09 -6.96
CA PHE A 216 -11.77 10.93 -5.79
C PHE A 216 -12.02 12.41 -6.15
N GLY A 217 -11.43 12.92 -7.24
CA GLY A 217 -11.49 14.34 -7.61
C GLY A 217 -12.92 14.85 -7.83
N LYS A 218 -13.73 14.09 -8.57
CA LYS A 218 -15.16 14.41 -8.79
C LYS A 218 -15.94 14.51 -7.47
N SER A 219 -15.65 13.65 -6.50
CA SER A 219 -16.30 13.69 -5.19
C SER A 219 -15.84 14.89 -4.35
N VAL A 220 -14.57 15.31 -4.49
CA VAL A 220 -14.06 16.53 -3.86
C VAL A 220 -14.73 17.77 -4.45
N GLU A 221 -14.84 17.87 -5.78
CA GLU A 221 -15.56 18.97 -6.46
C GLU A 221 -17.04 19.05 -6.04
N GLN A 222 -17.71 17.90 -5.93
CA GLN A 222 -19.10 17.83 -5.47
C GLN A 222 -19.26 18.24 -4.01
N LYS A 223 -18.22 18.08 -3.17
CA LYS A 223 -18.25 18.45 -1.75
C LYS A 223 -18.52 19.95 -1.57
N ASP A 224 -17.98 20.78 -2.44
CA ASP A 224 -18.11 22.24 -2.35
C ASP A 224 -19.51 22.74 -2.74
N GLN A 225 -20.30 21.89 -3.39
CA GLN A 225 -21.68 22.17 -3.81
C GLN A 225 -22.71 21.53 -2.87
N LYS A 226 -22.28 20.75 -1.86
CA LYS A 226 -23.14 19.96 -0.99
C LYS A 226 -23.02 20.35 0.48
N PRO A 227 -24.14 20.33 1.25
CA PRO A 227 -24.09 20.52 2.69
C PRO A 227 -23.23 19.43 3.36
N GLN A 228 -22.63 19.76 4.49
CA GLN A 228 -21.75 18.84 5.25
C GLN A 228 -22.42 17.50 5.60
N GLY A 229 -23.74 17.50 5.82
CA GLY A 229 -24.52 16.29 6.10
C GLY A 229 -24.50 15.25 4.97
N GLU A 230 -24.19 15.64 3.74
CA GLU A 230 -24.14 14.74 2.58
C GLU A 230 -22.75 14.18 2.27
N TRP A 231 -21.70 14.64 2.97
CA TRP A 231 -20.32 14.22 2.65
C TRP A 231 -20.08 12.73 2.88
N LEU A 232 -20.73 12.13 3.88
CA LEU A 232 -20.64 10.68 4.11
C LEU A 232 -21.26 9.88 2.95
N GLN A 233 -22.27 10.42 2.28
CA GLN A 233 -22.84 9.78 1.09
C GLN A 233 -21.84 9.78 -0.06
N LEU A 234 -21.12 10.90 -0.29
CA LEU A 234 -20.06 10.96 -1.30
C LEU A 234 -18.97 9.90 -1.04
N VAL A 235 -18.58 9.71 0.23
CA VAL A 235 -17.61 8.67 0.62
C VAL A 235 -18.15 7.26 0.37
N ALA A 236 -19.44 7.02 0.64
CA ALA A 236 -20.09 5.74 0.35
C ALA A 236 -20.20 5.45 -1.16
N ASP A 237 -20.44 6.48 -1.97
CA ASP A 237 -20.53 6.39 -3.43
C ASP A 237 -19.17 6.05 -4.04
N VAL A 238 -18.08 6.65 -3.52
CA VAL A 238 -16.70 6.25 -3.86
C VAL A 238 -16.46 4.77 -3.51
N GLY A 239 -16.88 4.33 -2.33
CA GLY A 239 -16.81 2.92 -1.93
C GLY A 239 -17.60 1.99 -2.85
N THR A 240 -18.72 2.46 -3.41
CA THR A 240 -19.50 1.72 -4.41
C THR A 240 -18.76 1.59 -5.73
N ARG A 241 -18.23 2.71 -6.25
CA ARG A 241 -17.46 2.75 -7.51
C ARG A 241 -16.24 1.84 -7.46
N LEU A 242 -15.48 1.87 -6.38
CA LEU A 242 -14.27 1.05 -6.20
C LEU A 242 -14.56 -0.45 -6.05
N CYS A 243 -15.79 -0.83 -5.70
CA CYS A 243 -16.20 -2.23 -5.57
C CYS A 243 -16.81 -2.81 -6.85
N VAL A 244 -16.90 -2.06 -7.96
CA VAL A 244 -17.63 -2.49 -9.17
C VAL A 244 -17.07 -3.80 -9.76
N LYS A 245 -15.76 -4.02 -9.66
CA LYS A 245 -15.07 -5.21 -10.18
C LYS A 245 -14.96 -6.37 -9.17
N ILE A 246 -15.51 -6.23 -7.95
CA ILE A 246 -15.35 -7.21 -6.86
C ILE A 246 -16.37 -8.37 -6.95
N TYR A 247 -17.49 -8.13 -7.64
CA TYR A 247 -18.58 -9.08 -7.79
C TYR A 247 -18.39 -9.96 -9.02
#